data_AF-A0A7S0NEF8-F1
#
_entry.id   AF-A0A7S0NEF8-F1
#
_cell.length_a   1.000
_cell.length_b   1.000
_cell.length_c   1.000
_cell.angle_alpha   90.00
_cell.angle_beta   90.00
_cell.angle_gamma   90.00
#
_symmetry.space_group_name_H-M   'P 1'
#
loop_
_entity.id
_entity.type
_entity.pdbx_description
1 polymer ?
#
loop_
_entity_poly.entity_id
_entity_poly.type
_entity_poly.pdbx_seq_one_letter_code
_entity_poly.pdbx_strand_id
1 'polypeptide(L)'
;EGSLVQAGGGFASVRYGRPLSLEGVTALRLKVRVTDGREGYKVTLQGDHAPRVSYQCLIPADMTDAAYGATDGDGWAELQLPLSSFKPSFQGQPLGDDAPPLGDANLCVLGLMLSQFAAGGGEVADASKCAPGEFRLELKRLWPQ
;
A
#
# COMPACT_ATOMS: atom_id res chain seq x y z
N GLU A 1 -14.70 -0.40 4.63
CA GLU A 1 -14.85 0.54 5.76
C GLU A 1 -13.58 0.48 6.60
N GLY A 2 -12.99 1.62 6.91
CA GLY A 2 -11.82 1.68 7.79
C GLY A 2 -11.71 3.06 8.42
N SER A 3 -10.97 3.15 9.52
CA SER A 3 -10.77 4.41 10.23
C SER A 3 -9.75 5.27 9.51
N LEU A 4 -10.11 6.51 9.17
CA LEU A 4 -9.16 7.53 8.74
C LEU A 4 -8.30 7.93 9.95
N VAL A 5 -6.98 7.75 9.84
CA VAL A 5 -6.01 8.26 10.80
C VAL A 5 -5.29 9.44 10.18
N GLN A 6 -5.50 10.65 10.72
CA GLN A 6 -4.75 11.85 10.38
C GLN A 6 -3.97 12.27 11.63
N ALA A 7 -2.76 11.75 11.80
CA ALA A 7 -1.86 12.20 12.85
C ALA A 7 -1.01 13.31 12.25
N GLY A 8 -0.83 14.44 12.96
CA GLY A 8 -0.10 15.64 12.51
C GLY A 8 1.39 15.47 12.18
N GLY A 9 1.81 14.29 11.73
CA GLY A 9 3.16 13.93 11.28
C GLY A 9 3.23 13.50 9.81
N GLY A 10 2.40 14.08 8.91
CA GLY A 10 2.61 13.97 7.46
C GLY A 10 2.09 12.71 6.77
N PHE A 11 1.07 12.03 7.33
CA PHE A 11 0.40 10.92 6.65
C PHE A 11 -1.09 10.81 7.00
N ALA A 12 -1.84 10.20 6.09
CA ALA A 12 -3.21 9.74 6.28
C ALA A 12 -3.31 8.25 5.94
N SER A 13 -4.10 7.46 6.67
CA SER A 13 -4.30 6.06 6.31
C SER A 13 -5.70 5.53 6.63
N VAL A 14 -6.10 4.50 5.88
CA VAL A 14 -7.25 3.64 6.17
C VAL A 14 -6.79 2.21 6.28
N ARG A 15 -7.44 1.47 7.17
CA ARG A 15 -7.04 0.10 7.51
C ARG A 15 -8.24 -0.82 7.55
N TYR A 16 -8.03 -2.02 7.04
CA TYR A 16 -8.86 -3.19 7.19
C TYR A 16 -8.15 -4.15 8.16
N GLY A 17 -8.65 -4.23 9.39
CA GLY A 17 -8.01 -4.97 10.49
C GLY A 17 -8.62 -6.34 10.76
N ARG A 18 -8.78 -7.17 9.72
CA ARG A 18 -9.21 -8.58 9.87
C ARG A 18 -8.12 -9.52 9.38
N PRO A 19 -8.05 -10.75 9.91
CA PRO A 19 -7.12 -11.77 9.43
C PRO A 19 -7.22 -11.97 7.91
N LEU A 20 -6.06 -12.07 7.26
CA LEU A 20 -5.90 -12.31 5.83
C LEU A 20 -4.79 -13.35 5.64
N SER A 21 -5.09 -14.45 4.93
CA SER A 21 -4.06 -15.39 4.50
C SER A 21 -3.57 -15.00 3.10
N LEU A 22 -2.25 -15.00 2.91
CA LEU A 22 -1.59 -14.87 1.60
C LEU A 22 -0.99 -16.20 1.12
N GLU A 23 -1.39 -17.33 1.71
CA GLU A 23 -0.91 -18.64 1.27
C GLU A 23 -1.17 -18.84 -0.23
N GLY A 24 -0.10 -19.15 -0.99
CA GLY A 24 -0.16 -19.33 -2.44
C GLY A 24 -0.36 -18.05 -3.25
N VAL A 25 -0.40 -16.87 -2.62
CA VAL A 25 -0.54 -15.57 -3.30
C VAL A 25 0.83 -15.05 -3.71
N THR A 26 0.98 -14.62 -4.96
CA THR A 26 2.23 -14.03 -5.48
C THR A 26 2.15 -12.53 -5.72
N ALA A 27 0.93 -11.98 -5.80
CA ALA A 27 0.67 -10.56 -5.99
C ALA A 27 -0.70 -10.15 -5.44
N LEU A 28 -0.82 -8.89 -5.04
CA LEU A 28 -2.12 -8.24 -4.83
C LEU A 28 -2.55 -7.53 -6.11
N ARG A 29 -3.87 -7.48 -6.37
CA ARG A 29 -4.43 -6.59 -7.39
C ARG A 29 -5.16 -5.44 -6.73
N LEU A 30 -4.87 -4.23 -7.17
CA LEU A 30 -5.46 -3.01 -6.65
C LEU A 30 -6.08 -2.23 -7.82
N LYS A 31 -7.38 -1.99 -7.77
CA LYS A 31 -8.05 -1.09 -8.71
C LYS A 31 -7.97 0.34 -8.15
N VAL A 32 -7.28 1.23 -8.87
CA VAL A 32 -7.05 2.63 -8.48
C VAL A 32 -7.52 3.57 -9.56
N ARG A 33 -7.90 4.79 -9.19
CA ARG A 33 -8.14 5.86 -10.17
C ARG A 33 -6.80 6.45 -10.61
N VAL A 34 -6.64 6.67 -11.91
CA VAL A 34 -5.34 6.90 -12.55
C VAL A 34 -4.74 8.26 -12.22
N THR A 35 -5.47 9.21 -11.64
CA THR A 35 -4.86 10.34 -10.92
C THR A 35 -5.89 11.16 -10.16
N ASP A 36 -5.52 11.61 -8.96
CA ASP A 36 -6.09 12.77 -8.27
C ASP A 36 -5.02 13.89 -8.09
N GLY A 37 -3.86 13.75 -8.73
CA GLY A 37 -2.72 14.65 -8.65
C GLY A 37 -1.79 14.42 -7.46
N ARG A 38 -2.05 13.43 -6.59
CA ARG A 38 -1.27 13.18 -5.37
C ARG A 38 -0.22 12.09 -5.53
N GLU A 39 0.84 12.21 -4.74
CA GLU A 39 1.97 11.28 -4.68
C GLU A 39 2.14 10.71 -3.27
N GLY A 40 2.84 9.57 -3.14
CA GLY A 40 3.12 8.96 -1.84
C GLY A 40 2.05 7.97 -1.35
N TYR A 41 1.19 7.50 -2.25
CA TYR A 41 0.28 6.41 -1.96
C TYR A 41 1.04 5.09 -1.73
N LYS A 42 0.64 4.34 -0.71
CA LYS A 42 1.22 3.05 -0.36
C LYS A 42 0.15 2.05 0.01
N VAL A 43 0.37 0.81 -0.38
CA VAL A 43 -0.28 -0.34 0.25
C VAL A 43 0.57 -0.83 1.40
N THR A 44 -0.06 -1.08 2.54
CA THR A 44 0.58 -1.55 3.77
C THR A 44 -0.03 -2.88 4.18
N LEU A 45 0.83 -3.82 4.58
CA LEU A 45 0.45 -5.11 5.15
C LEU A 45 1.16 -5.26 6.48
N GLN A 46 0.43 -5.71 7.50
CA GLN A 46 1.01 -5.91 8.84
C GLN A 46 0.62 -7.28 9.37
N GLY A 47 1.64 -7.98 9.90
CA GLY A 47 1.49 -9.25 10.59
C GLY A 47 0.93 -9.09 12.01
N ASP A 48 0.47 -10.20 12.59
CA ASP A 48 0.01 -10.29 13.98
C ASP A 48 1.13 -10.51 15.01
N HIS A 49 2.35 -10.82 14.55
CA HIS A 49 3.51 -11.08 15.39
C HIS A 49 4.11 -9.80 16.01
N ALA A 50 4.85 -9.98 17.12
CA ALA A 50 5.66 -8.94 17.72
C ALA A 50 7.16 -9.18 17.39
N PRO A 51 7.93 -8.17 16.94
CA PRO A 51 7.50 -6.80 16.61
C PRO A 51 6.59 -6.76 15.37
N ARG A 52 5.61 -5.84 15.35
CA ARG A 52 4.68 -5.72 14.22
C ARG A 52 5.35 -5.06 13.00
N VAL A 53 5.95 -5.88 12.15
CA VAL A 53 6.54 -5.44 10.89
C VAL A 53 5.44 -4.96 9.94
N SER A 54 5.66 -3.77 9.36
CA SER A 54 4.82 -3.21 8.30
C SER A 54 5.53 -3.35 6.96
N TYR A 55 4.95 -4.12 6.06
CA TYR A 55 5.41 -4.28 4.69
C TYR A 55 4.72 -3.23 3.83
N GLN A 56 5.50 -2.39 3.14
CA GLN A 56 5.00 -1.24 2.39
C GLN A 56 5.35 -1.36 0.91
N CYS A 57 4.38 -1.13 0.03
CA CYS A 57 4.61 -1.02 -1.40
C CYS A 57 4.16 0.37 -1.85
N LEU A 58 5.08 1.14 -2.47
CA LEU A 58 4.77 2.44 -3.03
C LEU A 58 4.01 2.27 -4.35
N ILE A 59 2.95 3.03 -4.51
CA ILE A 59 2.20 3.16 -5.76
C ILE A 59 2.93 4.22 -6.61
N PRO A 60 3.39 3.89 -7.83
CA PRO A 60 4.19 4.81 -8.66
C PRO A 60 3.49 6.15 -8.91
N ALA A 61 4.21 7.26 -8.76
CA ALA A 61 3.67 8.60 -8.99
C ALA A 61 3.53 8.94 -10.48
N ASP A 62 4.37 8.35 -11.32
CA ASP A 62 4.33 8.47 -12.77
C ASP A 62 3.21 7.59 -13.32
N MET A 63 1.97 8.09 -13.22
CA MET A 63 0.73 7.44 -13.66
C MET A 63 0.60 7.32 -15.19
N THR A 64 1.65 6.84 -15.88
CA THR A 64 1.63 6.54 -17.31
C THR A 64 1.03 5.15 -17.56
N ASP A 65 0.49 4.91 -18.75
CA ASP A 65 0.05 3.58 -19.21
C ASP A 65 1.17 2.52 -19.15
N ALA A 66 2.43 2.92 -18.96
CA ALA A 66 3.54 2.01 -18.73
C ALA A 66 3.64 1.54 -17.27
N ALA A 67 3.23 2.39 -16.31
CA ALA A 67 3.23 2.08 -14.88
C ALA A 67 1.91 1.44 -14.42
N TYR A 68 0.80 1.74 -15.11
CA TYR A 68 -0.54 1.25 -14.85
C TYR A 68 -1.05 0.48 -16.07
N GLY A 69 -1.71 -0.66 -15.87
CA GLY A 69 -2.36 -1.35 -16.99
C GLY A 69 -3.41 -0.45 -17.67
N ALA A 70 -3.96 -0.91 -18.80
CA ALA A 70 -4.96 -0.16 -19.56
C ALA A 70 -6.07 0.40 -18.65
N THR A 71 -6.29 1.70 -18.74
CA THR A 71 -7.33 2.39 -17.97
C THR A 71 -8.70 2.09 -18.57
N ASP A 72 -9.71 1.83 -17.75
CA ASP A 72 -11.09 1.78 -18.22
C ASP A 72 -11.62 3.18 -18.58
N GLY A 73 -12.77 3.24 -19.25
CA GLY A 73 -13.38 4.48 -19.71
C GLY A 73 -13.74 5.48 -18.59
N ASP A 74 -13.70 5.03 -17.33
CA ASP A 74 -13.97 5.86 -16.14
C ASP A 74 -12.67 6.31 -15.44
N GLY A 75 -11.51 6.00 -16.03
CA GLY A 75 -10.20 6.39 -15.52
C GLY A 75 -9.70 5.55 -14.36
N TRP A 76 -10.13 4.30 -14.24
CA TRP A 76 -9.56 3.33 -13.30
C TRP A 76 -8.58 2.40 -13.99
N ALA A 77 -7.51 2.05 -13.30
CA ALA A 77 -6.54 1.04 -13.73
C ALA A 77 -6.43 -0.06 -12.67
N GLU A 78 -6.04 -1.25 -13.14
CA GLU A 78 -5.64 -2.34 -12.27
C GLU A 78 -4.11 -2.38 -12.13
N LEU A 79 -3.65 -2.33 -10.90
CA LEU A 79 -2.26 -2.53 -10.53
C LEU A 79 -2.05 -3.94 -10.01
N GLN A 80 -1.06 -4.62 -10.57
CA GLN A 80 -0.52 -5.83 -9.97
C GLN A 80 0.67 -5.45 -9.09
N LEU A 81 0.59 -5.78 -7.81
CA LEU A 81 1.61 -5.51 -6.79
C LEU A 81 2.22 -6.84 -6.35
N PRO A 82 3.35 -7.27 -6.95
CA PRO A 82 4.05 -8.48 -6.52
C PRO A 82 4.37 -8.42 -5.03
N LEU A 83 4.24 -9.54 -4.31
CA LEU A 83 4.59 -9.56 -2.88
C LEU A 83 6.08 -9.20 -2.64
N SER A 84 6.95 -9.47 -3.62
CA SER A 84 8.37 -9.09 -3.60
C SER A 84 8.63 -7.58 -3.68
N SER A 85 7.66 -6.80 -4.13
CA SER A 85 7.75 -5.34 -4.18
C SER A 85 7.47 -4.67 -2.84
N PHE A 86 7.00 -5.42 -1.84
CA PHE A 86 6.76 -4.90 -0.50
C PHE A 86 8.05 -4.89 0.31
N LYS A 87 8.38 -3.73 0.89
CA LYS A 87 9.57 -3.53 1.71
C LYS A 87 9.22 -3.54 3.20
N PRO A 88 9.94 -4.31 4.03
CA PRO A 88 9.67 -4.41 5.45
C PRO A 88 10.14 -3.14 6.18
N SER A 89 9.33 -2.69 7.12
CA SER A 89 9.63 -1.53 7.96
C SER A 89 9.13 -1.74 9.39
N PHE A 90 9.84 -1.18 10.35
CA PHE A 90 9.44 -1.12 11.76
C PHE A 90 9.57 0.30 12.27
N GLN A 91 8.49 0.85 12.80
CA GLN A 91 8.44 2.24 13.30
C GLN A 91 8.97 3.27 12.26
N GLY A 92 8.68 3.05 10.99
CA GLY A 92 9.11 3.93 9.89
C GLY A 92 10.56 3.74 9.44
N GLN A 93 11.30 2.80 10.05
CA GLN A 93 12.66 2.46 9.64
C GLN A 93 12.68 1.20 8.77
N PRO A 94 13.46 1.15 7.69
CA PRO A 94 13.62 -0.05 6.88
C PRO A 94 14.33 -1.14 7.70
N LEU A 95 13.86 -2.39 7.60
CA LEU A 95 14.47 -3.52 8.32
C LEU A 95 15.57 -4.25 7.54
N GLY A 96 15.84 -3.85 6.30
CA GLY A 96 16.83 -4.54 5.45
C GLY A 96 16.42 -5.99 5.13
N ASP A 97 17.42 -6.83 4.87
CA ASP A 97 17.23 -8.21 4.37
C ASP A 97 16.92 -9.23 5.48
N ASP A 98 17.13 -8.88 6.75
CA ASP A 98 16.90 -9.78 7.90
C ASP A 98 15.41 -9.86 8.33
N ALA A 99 14.53 -9.13 7.67
CA ALA A 99 13.11 -9.14 7.99
C ALA A 99 12.44 -10.45 7.52
N PRO A 100 11.44 -10.96 8.26
CA PRO A 100 10.67 -12.11 7.82
C PRO A 100 10.04 -11.88 6.44
N PRO A 101 10.01 -12.87 5.53
CA PRO A 101 9.31 -12.76 4.26
C PRO A 101 7.81 -12.52 4.46
N LEU A 102 7.21 -11.69 3.61
CA LEU A 102 5.77 -11.39 3.66
C LEU A 102 4.89 -12.64 3.47
N GLY A 103 5.33 -13.59 2.65
CA GLY A 103 4.58 -14.82 2.33
C GLY A 103 4.38 -15.75 3.53
N ASP A 104 5.25 -15.66 4.53
CA ASP A 104 5.21 -16.49 5.74
C ASP A 104 4.49 -15.78 6.90
N ALA A 105 4.03 -14.55 6.70
CA ALA A 105 3.41 -13.74 7.74
C ALA A 105 1.90 -14.01 7.86
N ASN A 106 1.44 -14.29 9.08
CA ASN A 106 0.01 -14.21 9.42
C ASN A 106 -0.42 -12.75 9.43
N LEU A 107 -1.04 -12.29 8.34
CA LEU A 107 -1.44 -10.90 8.20
C LEU A 107 -2.77 -10.62 8.87
N CYS A 108 -2.84 -9.49 9.58
CA CYS A 108 -4.04 -9.05 10.27
C CYS A 108 -4.47 -7.63 9.91
N VAL A 109 -3.64 -6.88 9.18
CA VAL A 109 -4.00 -5.54 8.70
C VAL A 109 -3.57 -5.35 7.24
N LEU A 110 -4.50 -4.91 6.41
CA LEU A 110 -4.27 -4.29 5.11
C LEU A 110 -4.59 -2.81 5.23
N GLY A 111 -3.77 -1.92 4.68
CA GLY A 111 -4.07 -0.50 4.68
C GLY A 111 -3.65 0.22 3.41
N LEU A 112 -4.37 1.30 3.10
CA LEU A 112 -3.96 2.31 2.13
C LEU A 112 -3.48 3.53 2.91
N MET A 113 -2.29 4.01 2.58
CA MET A 113 -1.66 5.14 3.24
C MET A 113 -1.25 6.17 2.21
N LEU A 114 -1.53 7.43 2.46
CA LEU A 114 -0.92 8.57 1.78
C LEU A 114 0.12 9.15 2.74
N SER A 115 1.39 9.17 2.34
CA SER A 115 2.48 9.57 3.21
C SER A 115 3.55 10.33 2.45
N GLN A 116 4.05 11.39 3.08
CA GLN A 116 5.21 12.14 2.59
C GLN A 116 6.52 11.36 2.75
N PHE A 117 6.50 10.10 3.19
CA PHE A 117 7.69 9.27 3.37
C PHE A 117 7.71 8.13 2.36
N ALA A 118 8.85 7.71 1.84
CA ALA A 118 8.97 6.57 0.91
C ALA A 118 8.77 5.22 1.64
N ALA A 119 8.59 4.13 0.88
CA ALA A 119 8.34 2.79 1.43
C ALA A 119 9.51 2.22 2.26
N GLY A 120 10.74 2.70 2.03
CA GLY A 120 11.95 2.35 2.78
C GLY A 120 12.44 3.44 3.74
N GLY A 121 11.62 4.43 4.06
CA GLY A 121 12.05 5.64 4.77
C GLY A 121 12.60 6.72 3.82
N GLY A 122 12.80 7.94 4.33
CA GLY A 122 13.08 9.13 3.53
C GLY A 122 11.81 9.82 3.03
N GLU A 123 11.88 11.06 2.55
CA GLU A 123 10.72 11.81 2.05
C GLU A 123 10.34 11.39 0.61
N VAL A 124 9.04 11.40 0.30
CA VAL A 124 8.54 11.44 -1.09
C VAL A 124 8.78 12.86 -1.60
N ALA A 125 9.26 12.98 -2.83
CA ALA A 125 9.51 14.28 -3.43
C ALA A 125 8.20 15.08 -3.49
N ASP A 126 8.21 16.26 -2.87
CA ASP A 126 7.14 17.26 -2.80
C ASP A 126 5.97 16.96 -1.83
N ALA A 127 6.08 17.46 -0.60
CA ALA A 127 5.03 17.41 0.42
C ALA A 127 3.71 18.07 0.00
N SER A 128 3.73 19.01 -0.96
CA SER A 128 2.50 19.64 -1.48
C SER A 128 1.63 18.65 -2.27
N LYS A 129 2.23 17.58 -2.80
CA LYS A 129 1.53 16.49 -3.48
C LYS A 129 1.03 15.40 -2.55
N CYS A 130 1.26 15.51 -1.24
CA CYS A 130 0.77 14.60 -0.22
C CYS A 130 -0.40 15.22 0.59
N ALA A 131 -1.22 16.06 -0.05
CA ALA A 131 -2.33 16.72 0.62
C ALA A 131 -3.41 15.71 1.06
N PRO A 132 -3.98 15.84 2.28
CA PRO A 132 -5.06 14.95 2.73
C PRO A 132 -6.33 15.10 1.88
N GLY A 133 -7.12 14.03 1.77
CA GLY A 133 -8.44 14.07 1.16
C GLY A 133 -9.14 12.71 1.18
N GLU A 134 -10.28 12.63 0.48
CA GLU A 134 -11.09 11.40 0.43
C GLU A 134 -10.40 10.30 -0.39
N PHE A 135 -10.51 9.06 0.10
CA PHE A 135 -10.09 7.86 -0.61
C PHE A 135 -11.05 6.71 -0.25
N ARG A 136 -11.10 5.67 -1.10
CA ARG A 136 -11.87 4.43 -0.86
C ARG A 136 -10.99 3.22 -1.12
N LEU A 137 -10.96 2.29 -0.18
CA LEU A 137 -10.33 0.98 -0.34
C LEU A 137 -11.41 -0.10 -0.41
N GLU A 138 -11.44 -0.85 -1.52
CA GLU A 138 -12.27 -2.04 -1.67
C GLU A 138 -11.40 -3.27 -1.80
N LEU A 139 -11.64 -4.27 -0.94
CA LEU A 139 -11.02 -5.57 -1.05
C LEU A 139 -12.04 -6.56 -1.63
N LYS A 140 -11.72 -7.18 -2.76
CA LYS A 140 -12.52 -8.25 -3.38
C LYS A 140 -11.62 -9.45 -3.61
N ARG A 141 -12.08 -10.64 -3.22
CA ARG A 141 -11.40 -11.89 -3.54
C ARG A 141 -11.58 -12.14 -5.04
N LEU A 142 -10.48 -12.26 -5.77
CA LEU A 142 -10.49 -12.70 -7.15
C LEU A 142 -10.43 -14.23 -7.15
N TRP A 143 -11.41 -14.87 -7.77
CA TRP A 143 -11.35 -16.31 -8.03
C TRP A 143 -10.42 -16.55 -9.21
N PRO A 144 -9.72 -17.70 -9.27
CA PRO A 144 -9.00 -18.08 -10.49
C PRO A 144 -10.00 -18.09 -11.66
N GLN A 145 -9.62 -17.46 -12.78
CA GLN A 145 -10.28 -17.71 -14.06
C GLN A 145 -9.78 -19.03 -14.64
#